data_AF-A0A1H3HNN7-F1
#
_entry.id   AF-A0A1H3HNN7-F1
#
_cell.length_a   1.000
_cell.length_b   1.000
_cell.length_c   1.000
_cell.angle_alpha   90.00
_cell.angle_beta   90.00
_cell.angle_gamma   90.00
#
_symmetry.space_group_name_H-M   'P 1'
#
loop_
_entity.id
_entity.type
_entity.pdbx_description
1 polymer ?
#
loop_
_entity_poly.entity_id
_entity_poly.type
_entity_poly.pdbx_seq_one_letter_code
_entity_poly.pdbx_strand_id
1 'polypeptide(L)'
;MNHWYSVLFSSLRIENWDQEYTVFQPASGKTHFLNAMGLQILVLLDQAPLTLDTICMKLAESFSMQANTHFRQQIAVTLQRYEALGLIARTWKTPL
;
A
#
# COMPACT_ATOMS: atom_id res chain seq x y z
N MET A 1 -17.86 1.92 -1.86
CA MET A 1 -16.68 1.15 -1.40
C MET A 1 -15.55 2.14 -1.13
N ASN A 2 -14.82 1.96 -0.03
CA ASN A 2 -13.67 2.82 0.27
C ASN A 2 -12.57 2.60 -0.77
N HIS A 3 -11.99 3.71 -1.24
CA HIS A 3 -10.77 3.68 -2.04
C HIS A 3 -9.63 4.18 -1.17
N TRP A 4 -8.48 3.52 -1.27
CA TRP A 4 -7.24 3.96 -0.66
C TRP A 4 -6.37 4.66 -1.70
N TYR A 5 -5.52 5.58 -1.28
CA TYR A 5 -4.51 6.23 -2.11
C TYR A 5 -3.27 6.56 -1.25
N SER A 6 -2.09 6.65 -1.86
CA SER A 6 -0.87 6.98 -1.12
C SER A 6 -0.79 8.48 -0.82
N VAL A 7 -0.35 8.83 0.39
CA VAL A 7 -0.22 10.22 0.83
C VAL A 7 1.22 10.66 0.61
N LEU A 8 1.41 11.68 -0.24
CA LEU A 8 2.72 12.29 -0.51
C LEU A 8 3.81 11.26 -0.88
N PHE A 9 3.47 10.24 -1.67
CA PHE A 9 4.39 9.17 -2.04
C PHE A 9 5.71 9.68 -2.63
N SER A 10 5.64 10.71 -3.48
CA SER A 10 6.81 11.37 -4.08
C SER A 10 7.76 12.02 -3.07
N SER A 11 7.34 12.22 -1.82
CA SER A 11 8.20 12.72 -0.74
C SER A 11 8.90 11.61 0.04
N LEU A 12 8.47 10.35 -0.11
CA LEU A 12 9.07 9.21 0.56
C LEU A 12 10.47 8.96 0.00
N ARG A 13 11.42 8.66 0.89
CA ARG A 13 12.76 8.21 0.49
C ARG A 13 12.83 6.71 0.69
N ILE A 14 13.07 5.99 -0.39
CA ILE A 14 12.96 4.53 -0.43
C ILE A 14 14.32 3.98 -0.82
N GLU A 15 14.90 3.17 0.08
CA GLU A 15 16.14 2.44 -0.17
C GLU A 15 15.86 0.93 -0.22
N ASN A 16 16.52 0.24 -1.13
CA ASN A 16 16.40 -1.20 -1.34
C ASN A 16 17.56 -1.94 -0.65
N TRP A 17 17.21 -2.98 0.09
CA TRP A 17 18.07 -3.88 0.84
C TRP A 17 17.70 -5.32 0.49
N ASP A 18 18.18 -5.83 -0.65
CA ASP A 18 17.94 -7.21 -1.10
C ASP A 18 16.46 -7.66 -1.01
N GLN A 19 15.55 -6.88 -1.60
CA GLN A 19 14.09 -7.09 -1.62
C GLN A 19 13.34 -6.72 -0.33
N GLU A 20 14.07 -6.18 0.64
CA GLU A 20 13.51 -5.46 1.77
C GLU A 20 13.72 -3.95 1.56
N TYR A 21 12.83 -3.13 2.10
CA TYR A 21 12.80 -1.70 1.79
C TYR A 21 12.69 -0.88 3.06
N THR A 22 13.56 0.13 3.18
CA THR A 22 13.39 1.19 4.18
C THR A 22 12.71 2.37 3.53
N VAL A 23 11.57 2.78 4.07
CA VAL A 23 10.76 3.91 3.61
C VAL A 23 10.81 5.00 4.68
N PHE A 24 11.61 6.04 4.44
CA PHE A 24 11.63 7.23 5.27
C PHE A 24 10.53 8.19 4.84
N GLN A 25 9.71 8.62 5.81
CA GLN A 25 8.61 9.57 5.65
C GLN A 25 9.01 10.92 6.25
N PRO A 26 9.44 11.92 5.45
CA PRO A 26 9.94 13.19 5.98
C PRO A 26 8.93 13.94 6.86
N ALA A 27 7.64 13.85 6.53
CA ALA A 27 6.57 14.53 7.26
C ALA A 27 6.46 14.09 8.73
N SER A 28 6.83 12.84 9.05
CA SER A 28 6.78 12.29 10.41
C SER A 28 8.16 12.07 11.02
N GLY A 29 9.24 12.16 10.22
CA GLY A 29 10.59 11.82 10.63
C GLY A 29 10.80 10.32 10.91
N LYS A 30 9.88 9.44 10.47
CA LYS A 30 9.93 8.00 10.74
C LYS A 30 10.44 7.20 9.56
N THR A 31 11.15 6.12 9.86
CA THR A 31 11.53 5.08 8.89
C THR A 31 10.68 3.85 9.12
N HIS A 32 10.08 3.33 8.06
CA HIS A 32 9.30 2.10 8.06
C HIS A 32 10.05 1.02 7.31
N PHE A 33 9.94 -0.21 7.78
CA PHE A 33 10.52 -1.38 7.11
C PHE A 33 9.43 -2.17 6.41
N LEU A 34 9.58 -2.38 5.10
CA LEU A 34 8.60 -3.05 4.26
C LEU A 34 9.26 -4.19 3.48
N ASN A 35 8.52 -5.27 3.27
CA ASN A 35 8.88 -6.25 2.25
C ASN A 35 8.43 -5.77 0.85
N ALA A 36 8.81 -6.51 -0.20
CA ALA A 36 8.45 -6.20 -1.57
C ALA A 36 6.94 -5.98 -1.79
N MET A 37 6.09 -6.79 -1.15
CA MET A 37 4.64 -6.65 -1.29
C MET A 37 4.11 -5.39 -0.63
N GLY A 38 4.65 -5.04 0.54
CA GLY A 38 4.32 -3.82 1.26
C GLY A 38 4.66 -2.57 0.44
N LEU A 39 5.85 -2.52 -0.15
CA LEU A 39 6.23 -1.44 -1.05
C LEU A 39 5.29 -1.39 -2.28
N GLN A 40 5.00 -2.54 -2.89
CA GLN A 40 4.15 -2.60 -4.07
C GLN A 40 2.75 -2.04 -3.81
N ILE A 41 2.19 -2.22 -2.60
CA ILE A 41 0.93 -1.58 -2.22
C ILE A 41 1.03 -0.05 -2.33
N LEU A 42 2.09 0.56 -1.80
CA LEU A 42 2.26 2.01 -1.86
C LEU A 42 2.39 2.50 -3.31
N VAL A 43 3.18 1.80 -4.14
CA VAL A 43 3.34 2.11 -5.57
C VAL A 43 2.01 2.03 -6.32
N LEU A 44 1.21 0.99 -6.08
CA LEU A 44 -0.11 0.85 -6.70
C LEU A 44 -1.06 2.00 -6.31
N LEU A 45 -1.00 2.42 -5.04
CA LEU A 45 -1.85 3.46 -4.49
C LEU A 45 -1.40 4.88 -4.83
N ASP A 46 -0.15 5.08 -5.25
CA ASP A 46 0.34 6.33 -5.84
C ASP A 46 -0.21 6.54 -7.26
N GLN A 47 -0.32 5.47 -8.05
CA GLN A 47 -0.80 5.54 -9.43
C GLN A 47 -2.29 5.92 -9.52
N ALA A 48 -3.12 5.39 -8.62
CA ALA A 48 -4.56 5.69 -8.56
C ALA A 48 -5.17 5.28 -7.22
N PRO A 49 -6.31 5.89 -6.83
CA PRO A 49 -7.09 5.38 -5.72
C PRO A 49 -7.71 4.00 -6.05
N LEU A 50 -7.49 2.99 -5.20
CA LEU A 50 -7.92 1.60 -5.45
C LEU A 50 -8.76 1.03 -4.30
N THR A 51 -9.63 0.07 -4.59
CA THR A 51 -10.34 -0.73 -3.58
C THR A 51 -9.49 -1.92 -3.12
N LEU A 52 -9.85 -2.53 -1.99
CA LEU A 52 -9.18 -3.73 -1.45
C LEU A 52 -9.17 -4.87 -2.47
N ASP A 53 -10.28 -5.07 -3.17
CA ASP A 53 -10.41 -6.14 -4.15
C ASP A 53 -9.49 -5.91 -5.36
N THR A 54 -9.41 -4.67 -5.85
CA THR A 54 -8.48 -4.32 -6.93
C THR A 54 -7.02 -4.43 -6.51
N ILE A 55 -6.69 -4.04 -5.27
CA ILE A 55 -5.33 -4.20 -4.72
C ILE A 55 -4.97 -5.68 -4.65
N CYS A 56 -5.85 -6.52 -4.09
CA CYS A 56 -5.62 -7.96 -3.97
C CYS A 56 -5.41 -8.61 -5.34
N MET A 57 -6.24 -8.26 -6.33
CA MET A 57 -6.11 -8.77 -7.70
C MET A 57 -4.75 -8.41 -8.32
N LYS A 58 -4.35 -7.14 -8.25
CA LYS A 58 -3.08 -6.66 -8.81
C LYS A 58 -1.86 -7.26 -8.12
N LEU A 59 -1.90 -7.43 -6.80
CA LEU A 59 -0.81 -8.08 -6.06
C LEU A 59 -0.73 -9.57 -6.37
N ALA A 60 -1.86 -10.27 -6.42
CA ALA A 60 -1.88 -11.68 -6.77
C ALA A 60 -1.29 -11.94 -8.16
N GLU A 61 -1.62 -11.09 -9.14
CA GLU A 61 -1.00 -11.11 -10.47
C GLU A 61 0.52 -10.83 -10.41
N SER A 62 0.93 -9.74 -9.76
CA SER A 62 2.33 -9.31 -9.70
C SER A 62 3.26 -10.32 -9.02
N PHE A 63 2.75 -11.06 -8.04
CA PHE A 63 3.51 -12.04 -7.25
C PHE A 63 3.19 -13.49 -7.64
N SER A 64 2.38 -13.73 -8.67
CA SER A 64 1.96 -15.07 -9.10
C SER A 64 1.36 -15.91 -7.95
N MET A 65 0.49 -15.29 -7.16
CA MET A 65 -0.18 -15.88 -5.99
C MET A 65 -1.69 -15.99 -6.20
N GLN A 66 -2.37 -16.75 -5.33
CA GLN A 66 -3.83 -16.79 -5.29
C GLN A 66 -4.39 -15.78 -4.29
N ALA A 67 -5.34 -14.94 -4.73
CA ALA A 67 -6.06 -13.99 -3.89
C ALA A 67 -7.17 -14.66 -3.04
N ASN A 68 -6.79 -15.61 -2.18
CA ASN A 68 -7.74 -16.29 -1.29
C ASN A 68 -8.19 -15.39 -0.11
N THR A 69 -9.14 -15.86 0.67
CA THR A 69 -9.71 -15.11 1.81
C THR A 69 -8.63 -14.69 2.83
N HIS A 70 -7.65 -15.55 3.10
CA HIS A 70 -6.57 -15.25 4.03
C HIS A 70 -5.66 -14.13 3.50
N PHE A 71 -5.27 -14.21 2.22
CA PHE A 71 -4.51 -13.15 1.55
C PHE A 71 -5.25 -11.82 1.62
N ARG A 72 -6.55 -11.81 1.28
CA ARG A 72 -7.38 -10.61 1.35
C ARG A 72 -7.42 -9.99 2.75
N GLN A 73 -7.50 -10.82 3.80
CA GLN A 73 -7.45 -10.36 5.19
C GLN A 73 -6.10 -9.74 5.54
N GLN A 74 -4.98 -10.35 5.11
CA GLN A 74 -3.64 -9.81 5.33
C GLN A 74 -3.45 -8.45 4.65
N ILE A 75 -3.94 -8.29 3.41
CA ILE A 75 -3.91 -7.00 2.71
C ILE A 75 -4.75 -5.97 3.45
N ALA A 76 -5.96 -6.34 3.90
CA ALA A 76 -6.83 -5.42 4.67
C ALA A 76 -6.15 -4.92 5.96
N VAL A 77 -5.51 -5.81 6.72
CA VAL A 77 -4.74 -5.45 7.93
C VAL A 77 -3.56 -4.54 7.58
N THR A 78 -2.87 -4.81 6.48
CA THR A 78 -1.74 -3.98 6.03
C THR A 78 -2.20 -2.57 5.67
N LEU A 79 -3.32 -2.42 4.96
CA LEU A 79 -3.90 -1.11 4.65
C LEU A 79 -4.30 -0.34 5.90
N GLN A 80 -4.89 -1.00 6.90
CA GLN A 80 -5.20 -0.36 8.19
C GLN A 80 -3.94 0.13 8.90
N ARG A 81 -2.86 -0.66 8.89
CA ARG A 81 -1.57 -0.25 9.46
C ARG A 81 -0.98 0.94 8.72
N TYR A 82 -0.99 0.94 7.39
CA TYR A 82 -0.48 2.05 6.59
C TYR A 82 -1.26 3.34 6.80
N GLU A 83 -2.58 3.24 6.94
CA GLU A 83 -3.43 4.40 7.27
C GLU A 83 -3.08 4.95 8.66
N ALA A 84 -2.92 4.08 9.66
CA ALA A 84 -2.50 4.49 11.01
C ALA A 84 -1.09 5.12 11.04
N LEU A 85 -0.21 4.75 10.12
CA LEU A 85 1.12 5.35 9.94
C LEU A 85 1.10 6.63 9.09
N GLY A 86 -0.05 6.98 8.49
CA GLY A 86 -0.18 8.13 7.60
C GLY A 86 0.50 7.96 6.24
N LEU A 87 0.75 6.72 5.80
CA LEU A 87 1.33 6.40 4.48
C LEU A 87 0.27 6.38 3.37
N ILE A 88 -0.98 6.11 3.74
CA ILE A 88 -2.14 6.09 2.84
C ILE A 88 -3.33 6.74 3.54
N ALA A 89 -4.34 7.12 2.77
CA ALA A 89 -5.62 7.61 3.28
C ALA A 89 -6.80 7.02 2.50
N ARG A 90 -8.00 7.09 3.09
CA ARG A 90 -9.26 6.68 2.44
C ARG A 90 -9.95 7.87 1.80
N THR A 91 -10.57 7.64 0.65
CA THR A 91 -11.51 8.56 0.01
C THR A 91 -12.83 7.85 -0.30
N TRP A 92 -13.91 8.62 -0.21
CA TRP A 92 -15.23 8.22 -0.66
C TRP A 92 -15.36 8.66 -2.11
N LYS A 93 -15.09 7.77 -3.06
CA LYS A 93 -15.46 8.07 -4.45
C LYS A 93 -16.99 7.93 -4.55
N THR A 94 -17.69 9.06 -4.62
CA THR A 94 -19.04 9.12 -5.20
C THR A 94 -18.88 8.74 -6.67
N PRO A 95 -19.65 7.77 -7.23
CA PRO A 95 -19.67 7.61 -8.67
C PRO A 95 -20.14 8.93 -9.29
N LEU A 96 -19.33 9.46 -10.22
CA LEU A 96 -19.77 10.47 -11.17
C LEU A 96 -20.78 9.84 -12.13
#